data_AF-A0AAW7ABW8-F1
#
_entry.id   AF-A0AAW7ABW8-F1
#
_cell.length_a   1.000
_cell.length_b   1.000
_cell.length_c   1.000
_cell.angle_alpha   90.00
_cell.angle_beta   90.00
_cell.angle_gamma   90.00
#
_symmetry.space_group_name_H-M   'P 1'
#
loop_
_entity.id
_entity.type
_entity.pdbx_description
1 polymer ?
#
loop_
_entity_poly.entity_id
_entity_poly.type
_entity_poly.pdbx_seq_one_letter_code
_entity_poly.pdbx_strand_id
1 'polypeptide(L)'
;NEQQKAQVLVEKLLSGQSIALVSDAGTPLISDPGYHLVTKCRQAGVRVVPLPGACAVITALSASGLPSDRFSFEGFLPPKSKG
;
A
#
# COMPACT_ATOMS: atom_id res chain seq x y z
N ASN A 1 -0.91 5.74 16.44
CA ASN A 1 -2.18 6.06 15.76
C ASN A 1 -2.57 4.98 14.74
N GLU A 2 -1.79 4.77 13.67
CA GLU A 2 -2.13 3.78 12.62
C GLU A 2 -2.27 2.34 13.15
N GLN A 3 -1.36 1.88 14.01
CA GLN A 3 -1.42 0.52 14.59
C GLN A 3 -2.63 0.30 15.50
N GLN A 4 -3.06 1.34 16.23
CA GLN A 4 -4.25 1.30 17.09
C GLN A 4 -5.52 1.26 16.24
N LYS A 5 -5.60 2.12 15.21
CA LYS A 5 -6.71 2.10 14.25
C LYS A 5 -6.79 0.76 13.51
N ALA A 6 -5.65 0.18 13.13
CA ALA A 6 -5.61 -1.12 12.48
C ALA A 6 -6.24 -2.23 13.35
N GLN A 7 -6.06 -2.19 14.67
CA GLN A 7 -6.69 -3.15 15.58
C GLN A 7 -8.21 -3.07 15.52
N VAL A 8 -8.76 -1.86 15.64
CA VAL A 8 -10.21 -1.60 15.59
C VAL A 8 -10.80 -2.04 14.25
N LEU A 9 -10.10 -1.81 13.14
CA LEU A 9 -10.56 -2.22 11.82
C LEU A 9 -10.56 -3.75 11.66
N VAL A 10 -9.56 -4.45 12.21
CA VAL A 10 -9.52 -5.92 12.20
C VAL A 10 -10.67 -6.52 13.00
N GLU A 11 -11.01 -5.95 14.17
CA GLU A 11 -12.17 -6.40 14.95
C GLU A 11 -13.49 -6.21 14.19
N LYS A 12 -13.63 -5.11 13.45
CA LYS A 12 -14.79 -4.90 12.55
C LYS A 12 -14.85 -5.94 11.43
N LEU A 13 -13.71 -6.27 10.83
CA LEU A 13 -13.63 -7.32 9.81
C LEU A 13 -13.99 -8.69 10.37
N LEU A 14 -13.52 -9.02 11.57
CA LEU A 14 -13.84 -10.28 12.26
C LEU A 14 -15.32 -10.37 12.68
N SER A 15 -15.98 -9.24 12.92
CA SER A 15 -17.44 -9.19 13.15
C SER A 15 -18.27 -9.26 11.86
N GLY A 16 -17.63 -9.50 10.70
CA GLY A 16 -18.31 -9.73 9.43
C GLY A 16 -18.48 -8.49 8.56
N GLN A 17 -17.95 -7.33 8.95
CA GLN A 17 -17.98 -6.14 8.10
C GLN A 17 -16.98 -6.27 6.94
N SER A 18 -17.24 -5.56 5.85
CA SER A 18 -16.33 -5.42 4.72
C SER A 18 -15.72 -4.02 4.72
N ILE A 19 -14.41 -3.92 4.48
CA ILE A 19 -13.67 -2.65 4.48
C ILE A 19 -12.84 -2.56 3.20
N ALA A 20 -12.93 -1.43 2.51
CA ALA A 20 -12.03 -1.07 1.41
C ALA A 20 -10.94 -0.12 1.92
N LEU A 21 -9.68 -0.39 1.53
CA LEU A 21 -8.53 0.49 1.78
C LEU A 21 -8.24 1.25 0.48
N VAL A 22 -8.17 2.58 0.57
CA VAL A 22 -7.85 3.48 -0.54
C VAL A 22 -6.75 4.45 -0.10
N SER A 23 -5.96 4.94 -1.05
CA SER A 23 -5.07 6.08 -0.88
C SER A 23 -5.57 7.27 -1.70
N ASP A 24 -4.97 8.44 -1.52
CA ASP A 24 -5.34 9.64 -2.27
C ASP A 24 -5.17 9.45 -3.79
N ALA A 25 -4.21 8.61 -4.21
CA ALA A 25 -4.02 8.24 -5.60
C ALA A 25 -3.31 6.89 -5.77
N GLY A 26 -3.69 6.15 -6.82
CA GLY A 26 -2.96 4.97 -7.28
C GLY A 26 -3.26 3.70 -6.47
N THR A 27 -2.22 2.92 -6.21
CA THR A 27 -2.31 1.61 -5.53
C THR A 27 -1.89 1.80 -4.06
N PRO A 28 -2.80 1.56 -3.08
CA PRO A 28 -2.45 1.64 -1.66
C PRO A 28 -1.23 0.79 -1.33
N LEU A 29 -0.49 1.20 -0.29
CA LEU A 29 0.79 0.63 0.16
C LEU A 29 2.00 0.92 -0.74
N ILE A 30 1.84 1.44 -1.96
CA ILE A 30 2.98 1.88 -2.78
C ILE A 30 3.32 3.32 -2.42
N SER A 31 4.27 3.48 -1.49
CA SER A 31 4.59 4.78 -0.85
C SER A 31 3.42 5.44 -0.10
N ASP A 32 2.41 4.64 0.26
CA ASP A 32 1.20 5.03 0.98
C ASP A 32 1.04 4.23 2.30
N PRO A 33 0.26 4.73 3.28
CA PRO A 33 -0.05 3.99 4.50
C PRO A 33 -0.89 2.73 4.25
N GLY A 34 -1.04 1.88 5.29
CA GLY A 34 -1.87 0.67 5.23
C GLY A 34 -1.10 -0.65 5.43
N TYR A 35 0.23 -0.61 5.44
CA TYR A 35 1.07 -1.79 5.69
C TYR A 35 0.71 -2.52 7.00
N HIS A 36 0.53 -1.75 8.09
CA HIS A 36 0.19 -2.31 9.39
C HIS A 36 -1.20 -2.96 9.41
N LEU A 37 -2.18 -2.38 8.70
CA LEU A 37 -3.52 -2.96 8.59
C LEU A 37 -3.46 -4.30 7.85
N VAL A 38 -2.84 -4.35 6.67
CA VAL A 38 -2.71 -5.57 5.87
C VAL A 38 -1.97 -6.66 6.66
N THR A 39 -0.90 -6.31 7.36
CA THR A 39 -0.15 -7.25 8.20
C THR A 39 -1.03 -7.86 9.30
N LYS A 40 -1.77 -7.02 10.04
CA LYS A 40 -2.67 -7.50 11.09
C LYS A 40 -3.82 -8.34 10.54
N CYS A 41 -4.43 -7.93 9.42
CA CYS A 41 -5.46 -8.73 8.75
C CYS A 41 -4.93 -10.14 8.43
N ARG A 42 -3.74 -10.24 7.85
CA ARG A 42 -3.11 -11.53 7.53
C ARG A 42 -2.82 -12.37 8.77
N GLN A 43 -2.30 -11.75 9.83
CA GLN A 43 -2.04 -12.43 11.11
C GLN A 43 -3.33 -12.95 11.76
N ALA A 44 -4.43 -12.22 11.63
CA ALA A 44 -5.74 -12.60 12.17
C ALA A 44 -6.54 -13.54 11.26
N GLY A 45 -5.96 -14.01 10.14
CA GLY A 45 -6.65 -14.87 9.17
C GLY A 45 -7.74 -14.18 8.36
N VAL A 46 -7.80 -12.84 8.38
CA VAL A 46 -8.72 -12.06 7.56
C VAL A 46 -8.24 -12.06 6.11
N ARG A 47 -9.15 -12.41 5.19
CA ARG A 47 -8.88 -12.41 3.76
C ARG A 47 -8.62 -10.97 3.27
N VAL A 48 -7.46 -10.76 2.66
CA VAL A 48 -7.11 -9.52 1.95
C VAL A 48 -7.24 -9.78 0.44
N VAL A 49 -8.03 -8.97 -0.26
CA VAL A 49 -8.28 -9.10 -1.70
C VAL A 49 -7.70 -7.89 -2.43
N PRO A 50 -6.53 -8.02 -3.09
CA PRO A 50 -5.99 -6.92 -3.88
C PRO A 50 -6.74 -6.79 -5.22
N LEU A 51 -7.03 -5.55 -5.62
CA LEU A 51 -7.57 -5.24 -6.94
C LEU A 51 -6.45 -4.65 -7.80
N PRO A 52 -6.30 -5.07 -9.08
CA PRO A 52 -5.40 -4.39 -10.00
C PRO A 52 -5.86 -2.95 -10.24
N GLY A 53 -4.92 -2.03 -10.47
CA GLY A 53 -5.24 -0.61 -10.61
C GLY A 53 -4.05 0.24 -11.03
N ALA A 54 -4.26 1.56 -11.00
CA ALA A 54 -3.26 2.54 -11.40
C ALA A 54 -2.04 2.52 -10.45
N CYS A 55 -0.83 2.52 -11.02
CA CYS A 55 0.42 2.58 -10.26
C CYS A 55 1.42 3.47 -11.01
N ALA A 56 1.74 4.64 -10.45
CA ALA A 56 2.52 5.67 -11.15
C ALA A 56 3.90 5.16 -11.62
N VAL A 57 4.61 4.38 -10.79
CA VAL A 57 5.93 3.82 -11.14
C VAL A 57 5.84 2.85 -12.32
N ILE A 58 4.84 1.97 -12.35
CA ILE A 58 4.67 1.00 -13.43
C ILE A 58 4.27 1.70 -14.73
N THR A 59 3.35 2.67 -14.64
CA THR A 59 2.94 3.49 -15.78
C THR A 59 4.15 4.21 -16.39
N ALA A 60 4.97 4.88 -15.57
CA ALA A 60 6.16 5.58 -16.03
C ALA A 60 7.20 4.63 -16.65
N LEU A 61 7.49 3.50 -16.00
CA LEU A 61 8.44 2.51 -16.51
C LEU A 61 8.03 1.99 -17.89
N SER A 62 6.75 1.68 -18.10
CA SER A 62 6.23 1.14 -19.36
C SER A 62 6.43 2.06 -20.59
N ALA A 63 6.55 3.37 -20.37
CA ALA A 63 6.75 4.38 -21.42
C ALA A 63 8.18 4.95 -21.45
N SER A 64 9.07 4.48 -20.58
CA SER A 64 10.37 5.11 -20.34
C SER A 64 11.43 4.84 -21.42
N GLY A 65 11.27 3.77 -22.20
CA GLY A 65 12.33 3.29 -23.10
C GLY A 65 13.54 2.68 -22.38
N LEU A 66 13.46 2.46 -21.07
CA LEU A 66 14.50 1.79 -20.26
C LEU A 66 14.23 0.28 -20.15
N PRO A 67 15.26 -0.54 -19.85
CA PRO A 67 15.06 -1.95 -19.51
C PRO A 67 14.06 -2.11 -18.37
N SER A 68 13.06 -2.97 -18.57
CA SER A 68 11.95 -3.20 -17.64
C SER A 68 11.79 -4.66 -17.23
N ASP A 69 12.70 -5.53 -17.65
CA ASP A 69 12.75 -6.94 -17.26
C ASP A 69 13.10 -7.09 -15.76
N ARG A 70 13.94 -6.18 -15.25
CA ARG A 70 14.28 -6.07 -13.83
C ARG A 70 14.43 -4.59 -13.46
N PHE A 71 13.77 -4.17 -12.39
CA PHE A 71 13.86 -2.81 -11.87
C PHE A 71 13.74 -2.81 -10.34
N SER A 72 14.23 -1.75 -9.71
CA SER A 72 14.05 -1.49 -8.29
C SER A 72 13.16 -0.26 -8.08
N PHE A 73 12.26 -0.32 -7.11
CA PHE A 73 11.47 0.81 -6.67
C PHE A 73 11.99 1.30 -5.32
N GLU A 74 12.57 2.50 -5.30
CA GLU A 74 13.22 3.09 -4.11
C GLU A 74 12.35 4.13 -3.39
N GLY A 75 11.14 4.39 -3.90
CA GLY A 75 10.24 5.39 -3.32
C GLY A 75 10.82 6.82 -3.39
N PHE A 76 10.76 7.54 -2.28
CA PHE A 76 11.20 8.92 -2.18
C PHE A 76 12.63 9.02 -1.65
N LEU A 77 13.46 9.82 -2.32
CA LEU A 77 14.78 10.18 -1.82
C LEU A 77 14.66 10.93 -0.47
N PRO A 78 15.69 10.88 0.39
CA PRO A 78 15.72 11.64 1.62
C PRO A 78 15.43 13.13 1.38
N PRO A 79 14.70 13.81 2.29
CA PRO A 79 14.48 15.24 2.16
C PRO A 79 15.83 15.96 2.17
N LYS A 80 15.94 17.05 1.41
CA LYS A 80 17.17 17.87 1.40
C LYS A 80 17.52 18.29 2.84
N SER A 81 18.77 18.09 3.22
CA SER A 81 19.34 18.64 4.45
C SER A 81 19.17 20.17 4.43
N LYS A 82 18.60 20.73 5.50
CA LYS A 82 18.64 22.18 5.72
C LYS A 82 20.06 22.50 6.19
N GLY A 83 20.90 22.95 5.25
CA GLY A 83 22.15 23.64 5.57
C GLY A 83 21.88 25.04 6.11
#